data_AF-A0A7X9G4L5-F1
#
_entry.id   AF-A0A7X9G4L5-F1
#
_cell.length_a   1.000
_cell.length_b   1.000
_cell.length_c   1.000
_cell.angle_alpha   90.00
_cell.angle_beta   90.00
_cell.angle_gamma   90.00
#
_symmetry.space_group_name_H-M   'P 1'
#
loop_
_entity.id
_entity.type
_entity.pdbx_description
1 polymer ?
#
loop_
_entity_poly.entity_id
_entity_poly.type
_entity_poly.pdbx_seq_one_letter_code
_entity_poly.pdbx_strand_id
1 'polypeptide(L)'
;MAKFGLAFCWGVKPGWNILNLLYKYQNHEIALATSLARYDAYWKAKKFLVYGRMLRLPEIQTTQGLIPVKWHKSYSANYMHVLLPAVLGSVWEAPDGKKALVLYNITEKPDQSVVSLKGNLENSLSGVSRVSSVFPDDVAIKDATVTLTLPPRVPIIMELEEK
;
A
#
# COMPACT_ATOMS: atom_id res chain seq x y z
N MET A 1 10.44 -5.69 -5.10
CA MET A 1 9.08 -5.52 -4.52
C MET A 1 8.89 -4.20 -3.80
N ALA A 2 9.78 -3.79 -2.89
CA ALA A 2 9.64 -2.51 -2.17
C ALA A 2 9.41 -1.26 -3.06
N LYS A 3 10.16 -1.11 -4.17
CA LYS A 3 9.93 -0.02 -5.15
C LYS A 3 8.51 -0.02 -5.72
N PHE A 4 7.92 -1.19 -5.94
CA PHE A 4 6.57 -1.33 -6.48
C PHE A 4 5.50 -1.05 -5.42
N GLY A 5 5.70 -1.53 -4.19
CA GLY A 5 4.83 -1.18 -3.06
C GLY A 5 4.82 0.33 -2.82
N LEU A 6 6.00 0.97 -2.81
CA LEU A 6 6.12 2.42 -2.64
C LEU A 6 5.44 3.18 -3.79
N ALA A 7 5.72 2.80 -5.03
CA ALA A 7 5.09 3.38 -6.21
C ALA A 7 3.56 3.27 -6.15
N PHE A 8 3.04 2.13 -5.71
CA PHE A 8 1.61 1.91 -5.51
C PHE A 8 1.01 2.84 -4.46
N CYS A 9 1.59 2.89 -3.25
CA CYS A 9 1.12 3.79 -2.19
C CYS A 9 1.17 5.27 -2.63
N TRP A 10 2.09 5.65 -3.51
CA TRP A 10 2.22 7.02 -4.02
C TRP A 10 1.42 7.30 -5.30
N GLY A 11 0.53 6.39 -5.73
CA GLY A 11 -0.33 6.65 -6.90
C GLY A 11 0.40 6.61 -8.25
N VAL A 12 1.65 6.10 -8.31
CA VAL A 12 2.39 5.96 -9.56
C VAL A 12 1.74 4.92 -10.46
N LYS A 13 1.13 5.40 -11.55
CA LYS A 13 0.43 4.56 -12.53
C LYS A 13 1.26 3.33 -12.92
N PRO A 14 0.64 2.15 -12.95
CA PRO A 14 1.38 0.91 -13.01
C PRO A 14 1.93 0.61 -14.44
N GLY A 15 1.57 1.42 -15.45
CA GLY A 15 2.26 1.44 -16.75
C GLY A 15 3.74 1.86 -16.69
N TRP A 16 4.20 2.39 -15.55
CA TRP A 16 5.61 2.65 -15.26
C TRP A 16 6.35 1.42 -14.68
N ASN A 17 5.76 0.23 -14.80
CA ASN A 17 6.45 -1.01 -14.48
C ASN A 17 7.70 -1.13 -15.37
N ILE A 18 8.85 -1.31 -14.73
CA ILE A 18 10.12 -1.48 -15.44
C ILE A 18 10.05 -2.81 -16.18
N LEU A 19 9.92 -2.78 -17.52
CA LEU A 19 9.84 -3.97 -18.37
C LEU A 19 10.96 -4.98 -18.09
N ASN A 20 12.15 -4.52 -17.73
CA ASN A 20 13.27 -5.39 -17.35
C ASN A 20 12.94 -6.30 -16.15
N LEU A 21 12.08 -5.88 -15.22
CA LEU A 21 11.64 -6.71 -14.09
C LEU A 21 10.68 -7.83 -14.50
N LEU A 22 9.95 -7.66 -15.61
CA LEU A 22 9.06 -8.69 -16.15
C LEU A 22 9.85 -9.68 -17.02
N TYR A 23 10.80 -9.22 -17.84
CA TYR A 23 11.41 -10.09 -18.87
C TYR A 23 12.85 -10.54 -18.59
N LYS A 24 13.59 -9.87 -17.69
CA LYS A 24 15.04 -10.10 -17.54
C LYS A 24 15.46 -10.90 -16.30
N TYR A 25 14.60 -11.02 -15.28
CA TYR A 25 14.95 -11.67 -14.01
C TYR A 25 14.21 -13.01 -13.84
N GLN A 26 14.86 -13.97 -13.19
CA GLN A 26 14.38 -15.35 -12.96
C GLN A 26 13.07 -15.48 -12.16
N ASN A 27 12.46 -14.38 -11.74
CA ASN A 27 11.24 -14.34 -10.91
C ASN A 27 10.02 -13.81 -11.69
N HIS A 28 9.92 -14.18 -12.98
CA HIS A 28 8.87 -13.72 -13.89
C HIS A 28 7.45 -13.90 -13.32
N GLU A 29 7.13 -15.09 -12.82
CA GLU A 29 5.79 -15.41 -12.32
C GLU A 29 5.39 -14.52 -11.14
N ILE A 30 6.29 -14.33 -10.18
CA ILE A 30 6.05 -13.47 -9.01
C ILE A 30 5.91 -12.00 -9.45
N ALA A 31 6.74 -11.54 -10.39
CA ALA A 31 6.69 -10.19 -10.92
C ALA A 31 5.37 -9.94 -11.68
N LEU A 32 4.90 -10.91 -12.46
CA LEU A 32 3.64 -10.86 -13.19
C LEU A 32 2.45 -10.85 -12.23
N ALA A 33 2.38 -11.79 -11.29
CA ALA A 33 1.30 -11.88 -10.30
C ALA A 33 1.19 -10.59 -9.47
N THR A 34 2.32 -10.05 -9.01
CA THR A 34 2.37 -8.77 -8.27
C THR A 34 1.88 -7.61 -9.14
N SER A 35 2.25 -7.59 -10.42
CA SER A 35 1.84 -6.53 -11.34
C SER A 35 0.34 -6.58 -11.63
N LEU A 36 -0.21 -7.76 -11.86
CA LEU A 36 -1.65 -7.97 -12.07
C LEU A 36 -2.47 -7.53 -10.85
N ALA A 37 -2.05 -7.92 -9.64
CA ALA A 37 -2.71 -7.48 -8.41
C ALA A 37 -2.70 -5.95 -8.26
N ARG A 38 -1.57 -5.30 -8.60
CA ARG A 38 -1.50 -3.83 -8.62
C ARG A 38 -2.41 -3.22 -9.67
N TYR A 39 -2.47 -3.77 -10.88
CA TYR A 39 -3.35 -3.27 -11.93
C TYR A 39 -4.82 -3.32 -11.52
N ASP A 40 -5.25 -4.44 -10.93
CA ASP A 40 -6.60 -4.62 -10.42
C ASP A 40 -6.92 -3.62 -9.29
N ALA A 41 -6.00 -3.46 -8.32
CA ALA A 41 -6.16 -2.47 -7.26
C ALA A 41 -6.23 -1.02 -7.79
N TYR A 42 -5.38 -0.66 -8.75
CA TYR A 42 -5.40 0.65 -9.40
C TYR A 42 -6.71 0.93 -10.12
N TRP A 43 -7.24 -0.06 -10.84
CA TRP A 43 -8.50 0.07 -11.56
C TRP A 43 -9.66 0.35 -10.60
N LYS A 44 -9.73 -0.40 -9.50
CA LYS A 44 -10.75 -0.25 -8.46
C LYS A 44 -10.65 1.07 -7.72
N ALA A 45 -9.44 1.53 -7.43
CA ALA A 45 -9.20 2.72 -6.62
C ALA A 45 -8.79 3.97 -7.42
N LYS A 46 -9.07 4.01 -8.73
CA LYS A 46 -8.70 5.15 -9.59
C LYS A 46 -9.19 6.50 -9.06
N LYS A 47 -10.36 6.54 -8.40
CA LYS A 47 -10.89 7.77 -7.79
C LYS A 47 -9.97 8.36 -6.72
N PHE A 48 -9.21 7.51 -6.03
CA PHE A 48 -8.21 7.91 -5.04
C PHE A 48 -6.82 8.07 -5.70
N LEU A 49 -6.29 7.00 -6.29
CA LEU A 49 -4.88 6.93 -6.73
C LEU A 49 -4.57 7.71 -8.01
N VAL A 50 -5.58 8.11 -8.78
CA VAL A 50 -5.41 8.87 -10.04
C VAL A 50 -6.01 10.26 -9.94
N TYR A 51 -7.21 10.36 -9.38
CA TYR A 51 -7.95 11.62 -9.32
C TYR A 51 -7.96 12.28 -7.94
N GLY A 52 -7.52 11.55 -6.91
CA GLY A 52 -7.49 12.05 -5.54
C GLY A 52 -6.20 12.78 -5.20
N ARG A 53 -6.17 13.34 -3.99
CA ARG A 53 -4.97 13.91 -3.38
C ARG A 53 -4.45 13.00 -2.28
N MET A 54 -3.14 12.81 -2.24
CA MET A 54 -2.51 12.11 -1.12
C MET A 54 -2.49 13.03 0.10
N LEU A 55 -2.95 12.52 1.24
CA LEU A 55 -2.91 13.20 2.53
C LEU A 55 -1.59 12.91 3.26
N ARG A 56 -1.49 13.38 4.51
CA ARG A 56 -0.33 13.10 5.36
C ARG A 56 -0.17 11.58 5.52
N LEU A 57 1.08 11.11 5.51
CA LEU A 57 1.34 9.70 5.73
C LEU A 57 0.84 9.28 7.12
N PRO A 58 0.14 8.13 7.22
CA PRO A 58 -0.28 7.62 8.51
C PRO A 58 0.94 7.08 9.26
N GLU A 59 0.84 7.04 10.59
CA GLU A 59 1.82 6.32 11.40
C GLU A 59 1.48 4.83 11.34
N ILE A 60 2.47 3.99 11.02
CA ILE A 60 2.30 2.54 10.87
C ILE A 60 3.27 1.85 11.80
N GLN A 61 2.74 1.05 12.72
CA GLN A 61 3.49 0.16 13.59
C GLN A 61 3.39 -1.26 13.03
N THR A 62 4.54 -1.82 12.66
CA THR A 62 4.67 -3.14 12.05
C THR A 62 5.38 -4.09 13.01
N THR A 63 5.04 -5.38 13.04
CA THR A 63 5.76 -6.34 13.91
C THR A 63 7.21 -6.56 13.47
N GLN A 64 7.50 -6.45 12.18
CA GLN A 64 8.85 -6.65 11.63
C GLN A 64 9.75 -5.40 11.65
N GLY A 65 9.19 -4.23 11.95
CA GLY A 65 9.92 -2.96 12.00
C GLY A 65 10.53 -2.55 10.64
N LEU A 66 11.78 -2.09 10.68
CA LEU A 66 12.54 -1.72 9.48
C LEU A 66 13.28 -2.94 8.91
N ILE A 67 13.10 -3.20 7.61
CA ILE A 67 13.75 -4.31 6.91
C ILE A 67 14.79 -3.79 5.90
N PRO A 68 15.90 -4.51 5.68
CA PRO A 68 16.87 -4.17 4.65
C PRO A 68 16.33 -4.51 3.26
N VAL A 69 16.36 -3.54 2.36
CA VAL A 69 15.88 -3.65 0.97
C VAL A 69 17.00 -3.35 0.00
N LYS A 70 17.12 -4.16 -1.06
CA LYS A 70 18.01 -3.87 -2.19
C LYS A 70 17.44 -2.75 -3.06
N TRP A 71 18.04 -1.57 -3.00
CA TRP A 71 17.68 -0.42 -3.83
C TRP A 71 18.63 -0.30 -5.02
N HIS A 72 18.21 -0.86 -6.15
CA HIS A 72 19.00 -0.85 -7.39
C HIS A 72 19.19 0.57 -7.93
N LYS A 73 20.43 0.94 -8.26
CA LYS A 73 20.80 2.20 -8.92
C LYS A 73 20.60 2.04 -10.43
N SER A 74 19.82 2.93 -11.04
CA SER A 74 19.57 2.96 -12.50
C SER A 74 19.19 1.60 -13.11
N TYR A 75 18.45 0.77 -12.35
CA TYR A 75 18.05 -0.58 -12.77
C TYR A 75 19.20 -1.52 -13.14
N SER A 76 20.38 -1.29 -12.56
CA SER A 76 21.56 -2.14 -12.73
C SER A 76 21.66 -3.22 -11.64
N ALA A 77 22.62 -4.14 -11.78
CA ALA A 77 22.97 -5.09 -10.73
C ALA A 77 23.53 -4.41 -9.46
N ASN A 78 24.01 -3.17 -9.59
CA ASN A 78 24.48 -2.38 -8.46
C ASN A 78 23.30 -1.88 -7.63
N TYR A 79 23.33 -2.17 -6.33
CA TYR A 79 22.34 -1.72 -5.38
C TYR A 79 22.98 -1.19 -4.11
N MET A 80 22.23 -0.39 -3.37
CA MET A 80 22.53 -0.09 -1.98
C MET A 80 21.47 -0.72 -1.09
N HIS A 81 21.84 -1.05 0.14
CA HIS A 81 20.86 -1.44 1.15
C HIS A 81 20.24 -0.18 1.75
N VAL A 82 18.92 -0.13 1.74
CA VAL A 82 18.15 0.90 2.43
C VAL A 82 17.23 0.22 3.44
N LEU A 83 17.01 0.87 4.58
CA LEU A 83 16.02 0.43 5.55
C LEU A 83 14.67 1.03 5.19
N LEU A 84 13.65 0.18 5.06
CA LEU A 84 12.27 0.60 4.86
C LEU A 84 11.37 -0.10 5.88
N PRO A 85 10.27 0.54 6.30
CA PRO A 85 9.23 -0.16 7.05
C PRO A 85 8.75 -1.40 6.29
N ALA A 86 8.49 -2.49 7.02
CA ALA A 86 7.95 -3.73 6.45
C ALA A 86 6.62 -3.52 5.71
N VAL A 87 5.86 -2.52 6.14
CA VAL A 87 4.60 -2.10 5.53
C VAL A 87 4.71 -0.64 5.13
N LEU A 88 4.40 -0.39 3.86
CA LEU A 88 4.27 0.94 3.30
C LEU A 88 2.80 1.34 3.30
N GLY A 89 2.52 2.63 3.42
CA GLY A 89 1.15 3.12 3.36
C GLY A 89 1.01 4.60 3.14
N SER A 90 -0.21 5.01 2.84
CA SER A 90 -0.61 6.38 2.54
C SER A 90 -2.11 6.53 2.75
N VAL A 91 -2.57 7.75 3.05
CA VAL A 91 -4.00 8.10 3.03
C VAL A 91 -4.27 8.97 1.81
N TRP A 92 -5.42 8.78 1.19
CA TRP A 92 -5.86 9.53 0.01
C TRP A 92 -7.26 10.09 0.24
N GLU A 93 -7.57 11.19 -0.45
CA GLU A 93 -8.90 11.77 -0.51
C GLU A 93 -9.31 11.93 -1.98
N ALA A 94 -10.47 11.38 -2.34
CA ALA A 94 -11.05 11.48 -3.66
C ALA A 94 -11.78 12.82 -3.86
N PRO A 95 -12.08 13.22 -5.11
CA PRO A 95 -12.81 14.47 -5.40
C PRO A 95 -14.21 14.57 -4.78
N ASP A 96 -14.82 13.44 -4.44
CA ASP A 96 -16.12 13.35 -3.74
C ASP A 96 -15.97 13.50 -2.21
N GLY A 97 -14.78 13.83 -1.71
CA GLY A 97 -14.48 13.98 -0.29
C GLY A 97 -14.23 12.68 0.46
N LYS A 98 -14.43 11.52 -0.19
CA LYS A 98 -14.20 10.22 0.44
C LYS A 98 -12.72 9.98 0.66
N LYS A 99 -12.36 9.27 1.73
CA LYS A 99 -10.96 8.97 2.05
C LYS A 99 -10.65 7.49 1.86
N ALA A 100 -9.38 7.16 1.66
CA ALA A 100 -8.91 5.78 1.60
C ALA A 100 -7.55 5.59 2.26
N LEU A 101 -7.41 4.47 2.98
CA LEU A 101 -6.13 3.97 3.45
C LEU A 101 -5.57 2.96 2.44
N VAL A 102 -4.35 3.19 1.99
CA VAL A 102 -3.64 2.34 1.04
C VAL A 102 -2.43 1.75 1.74
N LEU A 103 -2.27 0.42 1.68
CA LEU A 103 -1.21 -0.31 2.36
C LEU A 103 -0.56 -1.34 1.43
N TYR A 104 0.71 -1.64 1.71
CA TYR A 104 1.44 -2.69 1.01
C TYR A 104 2.51 -3.31 1.91
N ASN A 105 2.42 -4.61 2.18
CA ASN A 105 3.46 -5.36 2.89
C ASN A 105 4.57 -5.79 1.91
N ILE A 106 5.78 -5.27 2.10
CA ILE A 106 6.91 -5.51 1.21
C ILE A 106 7.70 -6.80 1.54
N THR A 107 7.33 -7.49 2.62
CA THR A 107 7.97 -8.72 3.09
C THR A 107 7.41 -9.99 2.41
N GLU A 108 7.99 -11.14 2.75
CA GLU A 108 7.53 -12.47 2.29
C GLU A 108 6.55 -13.13 3.26
N LYS A 109 6.33 -12.52 4.43
CA LYS A 109 5.49 -13.06 5.50
C LYS A 109 4.31 -12.12 5.76
N PRO A 110 3.15 -12.62 6.21
CA PRO A 110 2.11 -11.74 6.74
C PRO A 110 2.65 -10.83 7.84
N ASP A 111 2.12 -9.62 7.94
CA ASP A 111 2.48 -8.66 9.00
C ASP A 111 1.21 -8.18 9.70
N GLN A 112 1.17 -8.28 11.03
CA GLN A 112 0.11 -7.69 11.82
C GLN A 112 0.47 -6.22 12.08
N SER A 113 -0.26 -5.31 11.44
CA SER A 113 0.05 -3.89 11.50
C SER A 113 -1.03 -3.12 12.22
N VAL A 114 -0.59 -2.10 12.96
CA VAL A 114 -1.45 -1.10 13.60
C VAL A 114 -1.19 0.23 12.91
N VAL A 115 -2.24 0.81 12.32
CA VAL A 115 -2.18 2.04 11.54
C VAL A 115 -2.95 3.13 12.26
N SER A 116 -2.25 4.20 12.65
CA SER A 116 -2.86 5.39 13.24
C SER A 116 -3.20 6.40 12.14
N LEU A 117 -4.48 6.78 12.10
CA LEU A 117 -5.04 7.79 11.20
C LEU A 117 -5.18 9.17 11.87
N LYS A 118 -4.59 9.34 13.06
CA LYS A 118 -4.49 10.65 13.73
C LYS A 118 -3.74 11.63 12.84
N GLY A 119 -4.21 12.87 12.76
CA GLY A 119 -3.71 13.88 11.81
C GLY A 119 -4.27 13.76 10.39
N ASN A 120 -4.93 12.65 10.03
CA ASN A 120 -5.64 12.48 8.76
C ASN A 120 -7.17 12.53 8.92
N LEU A 121 -7.69 12.12 10.09
CA LEU A 121 -9.12 11.98 10.38
C LEU A 121 -9.54 12.67 11.69
N GLU A 122 -8.87 13.74 12.11
CA GLU A 122 -9.05 14.36 13.44
C GLU A 122 -10.50 14.75 13.79
N ASN A 123 -11.37 14.94 12.79
CA ASN A 123 -12.76 15.36 12.99
C ASN A 123 -13.81 14.35 12.48
N SER A 124 -13.42 13.16 11.98
CA SER A 124 -14.32 12.34 11.18
C SER A 124 -14.23 10.85 11.51
N LEU A 125 -14.74 10.43 12.66
CA LEU A 125 -14.73 9.01 13.03
C LEU A 125 -16.01 8.57 13.72
N SER A 126 -16.97 8.17 12.90
CA SER A 126 -18.01 7.21 13.25
C SER A 126 -18.13 6.18 12.12
N GLY A 127 -17.71 4.94 12.39
CA GLY A 127 -18.00 3.72 11.61
C GLY A 127 -17.68 3.67 10.10
N VAL A 128 -16.46 3.28 9.75
CA VAL A 128 -16.13 2.78 8.40
C VAL A 128 -16.85 1.46 8.15
N SER A 129 -17.62 1.33 7.06
CA SER A 129 -18.44 0.14 6.83
C SER A 129 -18.19 -0.59 5.50
N ARG A 130 -17.19 -0.22 4.68
CA ARG A 130 -16.93 -0.97 3.43
C ARG A 130 -15.52 -0.89 2.85
N VAL A 131 -14.92 -2.07 2.67
CA VAL A 131 -13.70 -2.34 1.90
C VAL A 131 -14.09 -2.63 0.45
N SER A 132 -13.45 -1.98 -0.52
CA SER A 132 -13.63 -2.28 -1.95
C SER A 132 -12.35 -2.74 -2.65
N SER A 133 -11.54 -3.61 -2.03
CA SER A 133 -10.70 -4.57 -2.77
C SER A 133 -9.92 -5.57 -1.89
N VAL A 134 -10.10 -6.87 -2.20
CA VAL A 134 -9.08 -7.97 -2.18
C VAL A 134 -8.38 -8.27 -0.83
N PHE A 135 -9.14 -8.51 0.26
CA PHE A 135 -8.61 -8.88 1.61
C PHE A 135 -8.06 -7.69 2.42
N PRO A 136 -8.03 -7.74 3.76
CA PRO A 136 -8.36 -8.87 4.63
C PRO A 136 -9.75 -8.80 5.29
N ASP A 137 -10.24 -9.96 5.73
CA ASP A 137 -11.56 -10.14 6.35
C ASP A 137 -11.58 -9.71 7.85
N ASP A 138 -10.42 -9.37 8.43
CA ASP A 138 -10.18 -9.12 9.85
C ASP A 138 -9.84 -7.66 10.19
N VAL A 139 -10.48 -6.70 9.55
CA VAL A 139 -10.24 -5.27 9.82
C VAL A 139 -10.97 -4.82 11.09
N ALA A 140 -10.22 -4.44 12.12
CA ALA A 140 -10.75 -3.80 13.31
C ALA A 140 -10.38 -2.31 13.34
N ILE A 141 -11.35 -1.43 13.62
CA ILE A 141 -11.14 0.01 13.72
C ILE A 141 -11.64 0.51 15.07
N LYS A 142 -10.76 1.20 15.80
CA LYS A 142 -11.07 1.81 17.10
C LYS A 142 -10.24 3.07 17.28
N ASP A 143 -10.84 4.18 17.71
CA ASP A 143 -10.14 5.42 18.09
C ASP A 143 -9.09 5.90 17.06
N ALA A 144 -9.50 6.04 15.79
CA ALA A 144 -8.63 6.41 14.67
C ALA A 144 -7.53 5.40 14.33
N THR A 145 -7.60 4.20 14.89
CA THR A 145 -6.58 3.16 14.73
C THR A 145 -7.18 1.98 13.99
N VAL A 146 -6.49 1.54 12.93
CA VAL A 146 -6.86 0.35 12.14
C VAL A 146 -5.87 -0.75 12.48
N THR A 147 -6.37 -1.90 12.91
CA THR A 147 -5.59 -3.11 13.14
C THR A 147 -6.01 -4.15 12.11
N LEU A 148 -5.04 -4.72 11.39
CA LEU A 148 -5.29 -5.70 10.35
C LEU A 148 -4.07 -6.59 10.08
N THR A 149 -4.32 -7.76 9.51
CA THR A 149 -3.27 -8.66 9.00
C THR A 149 -3.03 -8.41 7.53
N LEU A 150 -1.82 -7.96 7.17
CA LEU A 150 -1.45 -7.65 5.80
C LEU A 150 -0.77 -8.84 5.12
N PRO A 151 -1.35 -9.42 4.06
CA PRO A 151 -0.73 -10.51 3.32
C PRO A 151 0.54 -10.03 2.59
N PRO A 152 1.51 -10.93 2.36
CA PRO A 152 2.77 -10.56 1.73
C PRO A 152 2.57 -10.12 0.28
N ARG A 153 3.12 -8.95 -0.07
CA ARG A 153 3.20 -8.43 -1.45
C ARG A 153 1.85 -8.19 -2.14
N VAL A 154 0.79 -7.96 -1.37
CA VAL A 154 -0.53 -7.64 -1.91
C VAL A 154 -0.85 -6.16 -1.66
N PRO A 155 -1.31 -5.42 -2.68
CA PRO A 155 -1.84 -4.08 -2.49
C PRO A 155 -3.20 -4.12 -1.77
N ILE A 156 -3.33 -3.36 -0.69
CA ILE A 156 -4.58 -3.21 0.05
C ILE A 156 -5.07 -1.75 -0.08
N ILE A 157 -6.37 -1.59 -0.31
CA ILE A 157 -7.05 -0.29 -0.35
C ILE A 157 -8.36 -0.40 0.42
N MET A 158 -8.53 0.45 1.41
CA MET A 158 -9.71 0.52 2.25
C MET A 158 -10.32 1.91 2.14
N GLU A 159 -11.56 1.99 1.64
CA GLU A 159 -12.34 3.22 1.70
C GLU A 159 -12.76 3.48 3.15
N LEU A 160 -12.62 4.73 3.58
CA LEU A 160 -12.91 5.19 4.94
C LEU A 160 -14.24 5.96 4.84
N GLU A 161 -15.29 5.39 5.43
CA GLU A 161 -16.60 6.03 5.49
C GLU A 161 -16.76 6.79 6.81
N GLU A 162 -17.29 8.00 6.72
CA GLU A 162 -17.72 8.84 7.83
C GLU A 162 -19.23 8.62 7.99
N LYS A 163 -19.71 8.16 9.16
CA LYS A 163 -21.14 8.17 9.51
C LYS A 163 -21.56 9.54 10.00
#